data_AF-A0AA88JFJ9-F1
#
_entry.id   AF-A0AA88JFJ9-F1
#
_cell.length_a   1.000
_cell.length_b   1.000
_cell.length_c   1.000
_cell.angle_alpha   90.00
_cell.angle_beta   90.00
_cell.angle_gamma   90.00
#
_symmetry.space_group_name_H-M   'P 1'
#
loop_
_entity.id
_entity.type
_entity.pdbx_description
1 polymer ?
#
loop_
_entity_poly.entity_id
_entity_poly.type
_entity_poly.pdbx_seq_one_letter_code
_entity_poly.pdbx_strand_id
1 'polypeptide(L)'
;MLPGMKMGWDFRTGIRRSLTAWKSWDDPCPGDFIFGIEFAPQLNTLPEAYIWNGTSKFYRTGSWFGLSFSGSPDLKSNFYYHGIVYKNDEVYYTYSLKNKSVVSRIYMNQTTGSREHLTWIEADQSWGLELSVPREADKCDTYGICGSNANCMINDNPICQCLIGFKPKSLDTWNRMDWSYGCVRNTTQSCEHKDKDVFVKLSGLKLPDTSRSWMAENLNLEECRTICLSNCSCMAYSNSDTRGNGSGCVIWYGDLMDIRTLSNNGQDLFIRVSNSEPGLIIGRSKRDDSRVRALIVGAVIGGVSVILLLGYCICKRGSK
;
A
#
# COMPACT_ATOMS: atom_id res chain seq x y z
N MET A 1 -3.72 -24.65 -5.67
CA MET A 1 -3.31 -24.78 -4.26
C MET A 1 -4.53 -25.10 -3.42
N LEU A 2 -4.40 -26.07 -2.51
CA LEU A 2 -5.45 -26.49 -1.58
C LEU A 2 -5.21 -25.88 -0.17
N PRO A 3 -6.21 -25.89 0.72
CA PRO A 3 -6.05 -25.39 2.08
C PRO A 3 -4.93 -26.13 2.82
N GLY A 4 -4.09 -25.39 3.54
CA GLY A 4 -2.97 -25.92 4.33
C GLY A 4 -1.69 -26.23 3.55
N MET A 5 -1.70 -26.15 2.21
CA MET A 5 -0.48 -26.23 1.42
C MET A 5 0.43 -25.02 1.67
N LYS A 6 1.73 -25.16 1.40
CA LYS A 6 2.72 -24.08 1.48
C LYS A 6 3.19 -23.70 0.08
N MET A 7 3.03 -22.44 -0.30
CA MET A 7 3.64 -21.86 -1.51
C MET A 7 4.75 -20.91 -1.09
N GLY A 8 6.01 -21.26 -1.34
CA GLY A 8 7.15 -20.50 -0.84
C GLY A 8 8.38 -21.39 -0.68
N TRP A 9 9.33 -20.92 0.11
CA TRP A 9 10.67 -21.49 0.22
C TRP A 9 10.83 -22.17 1.58
N ASP A 10 11.43 -23.36 1.55
CA ASP A 10 11.90 -24.08 2.73
C ASP A 10 13.43 -24.03 2.70
N PHE A 11 14.03 -23.22 3.59
CA PHE A 11 15.47 -22.93 3.57
C PHE A 11 16.29 -24.14 4.02
N ARG A 12 15.72 -25.01 4.85
CA ARG A 12 16.38 -26.23 5.35
C ARG A 12 16.56 -27.27 4.24
N THR A 13 15.57 -27.41 3.37
CA THR A 13 15.57 -28.41 2.28
C THR A 13 15.97 -27.83 0.92
N GLY A 14 15.99 -26.51 0.78
CA GLY A 14 16.22 -25.81 -0.49
C GLY A 14 15.02 -25.85 -1.45
N ILE A 15 13.87 -26.39 -1.03
CA ILE A 15 12.69 -26.53 -1.88
C ILE A 15 12.02 -25.16 -2.07
N ARG A 16 11.74 -24.81 -3.33
CA ARG A 16 10.93 -23.66 -3.72
C ARG A 16 9.62 -24.12 -4.36
N ARG A 17 8.50 -23.66 -3.84
CA ARG A 17 7.15 -24.03 -4.28
C ARG A 17 6.45 -22.82 -4.88
N SER A 18 5.93 -22.96 -6.08
CA SER A 18 5.12 -21.96 -6.79
C SER A 18 3.89 -22.65 -7.40
N LEU A 19 2.92 -21.84 -7.87
CA LEU A 19 1.81 -22.32 -8.68
C LEU A 19 2.05 -21.86 -10.11
N THR A 20 2.04 -22.79 -11.05
CA THR A 20 2.14 -22.48 -12.48
C THR A 20 0.79 -22.74 -13.12
N ALA A 21 0.33 -21.83 -13.98
CA ALA A 21 -0.88 -22.01 -14.76
C ALA A 21 -0.73 -23.19 -15.72
N TRP A 22 -1.85 -23.83 -16.05
CA TRP A 22 -1.91 -24.74 -17.19
C TRP A 22 -1.87 -23.94 -18.48
N LYS A 23 -1.28 -24.48 -19.54
CA LYS A 23 -1.18 -23.80 -20.83
C LYS A 23 -2.54 -23.50 -21.44
N SER A 24 -3.53 -24.36 -21.21
CA SER A 24 -4.94 -24.14 -21.53
C SER A 24 -5.83 -24.95 -20.59
N TRP A 25 -7.16 -24.88 -20.77
CA TRP A 25 -8.11 -25.64 -19.95
C TRP A 25 -8.01 -27.16 -20.17
N ASP A 26 -7.52 -27.58 -21.33
CA ASP A 26 -7.35 -28.97 -21.79
C ASP A 26 -5.88 -29.44 -21.83
N ASP A 27 -4.91 -28.53 -21.76
CA ASP A 27 -3.47 -28.85 -21.72
C ASP A 27 -2.86 -28.54 -20.35
N PRO A 28 -2.59 -29.56 -19.50
CA PRO A 28 -2.02 -29.38 -18.17
C PRO A 28 -0.51 -29.05 -18.18
N CYS A 29 0.12 -28.92 -19.34
CA CYS A 29 1.51 -28.50 -19.43
C CYS A 29 1.71 -27.10 -18.83
N PRO A 30 2.91 -26.77 -18.31
CA PRO A 30 3.19 -25.46 -17.74
C PRO A 30 2.97 -24.32 -18.73
N GLY A 31 2.18 -23.32 -18.32
CA GLY A 31 2.02 -22.04 -19.01
C GLY A 31 3.03 -20.99 -18.54
N ASP A 32 2.76 -19.73 -18.88
CA ASP A 32 3.66 -18.59 -18.65
C ASP A 32 3.39 -17.89 -17.31
N PHE A 33 2.19 -18.04 -16.78
CA PHE A 33 1.81 -17.38 -15.52
C PHE A 33 2.21 -18.21 -14.31
N ILE A 34 3.01 -17.61 -13.44
CA ILE A 34 3.51 -18.24 -12.21
C ILE A 34 3.15 -17.36 -11.02
N PHE A 35 2.56 -17.94 -9.98
CA PHE A 35 2.35 -17.30 -8.68
C PHE A 35 3.32 -17.87 -7.64
N GLY A 36 3.95 -17.00 -6.87
CA GLY A 36 5.02 -17.40 -5.95
C GLY A 36 5.47 -16.25 -5.05
N ILE A 37 6.48 -16.53 -4.23
CA ILE A 37 7.08 -15.55 -3.31
C ILE A 37 8.45 -15.12 -3.81
N GLU A 38 8.67 -13.81 -3.74
CA GLU A 38 9.98 -13.18 -3.87
C GLU A 38 10.47 -12.74 -2.49
N PHE A 39 11.70 -13.11 -2.17
CA PHE A 39 12.39 -12.79 -0.93
C PHE A 39 13.90 -12.94 -1.13
N ALA A 40 14.68 -11.99 -0.64
CA ALA A 40 16.14 -12.06 -0.60
C ALA A 40 16.61 -12.19 0.85
N PRO A 41 16.82 -13.44 1.35
CA PRO A 41 17.22 -13.67 2.75
C PRO A 41 18.49 -12.91 3.16
N GLN A 42 19.48 -12.84 2.26
CA GLN A 42 20.77 -12.20 2.51
C GLN A 42 20.67 -10.67 2.73
N LEU A 43 19.62 -10.06 2.17
CA LEU A 43 19.35 -8.63 2.30
C LEU A 43 18.23 -8.34 3.30
N ASN A 44 17.64 -9.38 3.89
CA ASN A 44 16.48 -9.31 4.76
C ASN A 44 15.37 -8.41 4.17
N THR A 45 15.01 -8.63 2.90
CA THR A 45 13.91 -7.89 2.24
C THR A 45 12.56 -8.32 2.82
N LEU A 46 11.54 -7.48 2.80
CA LEU A 46 10.19 -7.93 3.20
C LEU A 46 9.61 -8.91 2.15
N PRO A 47 9.19 -10.15 2.50
CA PRO A 47 8.67 -11.11 1.54
C PRO A 47 7.34 -10.66 0.89
N GLU A 48 7.23 -10.87 -0.41
CA GLU A 48 6.04 -10.50 -1.18
C GLU A 48 5.62 -11.59 -2.15
N ALA A 49 4.31 -11.67 -2.39
CA ALA A 49 3.74 -12.60 -3.37
C ALA A 49 3.44 -11.88 -4.70
N TYR A 50 3.87 -12.49 -5.80
CA TYR A 50 3.74 -11.95 -7.15
C TYR A 50 3.16 -12.99 -8.10
N ILE A 51 2.50 -12.47 -9.14
CA ILE A 51 2.25 -13.21 -10.38
C ILE A 51 3.24 -12.69 -11.42
N TRP A 52 3.98 -13.59 -12.05
CA TRP A 52 4.84 -13.30 -13.19
C TRP A 52 4.18 -13.79 -14.48
N ASN A 53 4.45 -13.10 -15.58
CA ASN A 53 4.22 -13.57 -16.94
C ASN A 53 5.60 -13.78 -17.58
N GLY A 54 6.03 -15.04 -17.71
CA GLY A 54 7.41 -15.37 -18.03
C GLY A 54 8.36 -14.82 -16.97
N THR A 55 9.23 -13.88 -17.36
CA THR A 55 10.21 -13.24 -16.46
C THR A 55 9.74 -11.89 -15.92
N SER A 56 8.64 -11.35 -16.44
CA SER A 56 8.12 -10.02 -16.08
C SER A 56 7.12 -10.11 -14.94
N LYS A 57 7.25 -9.21 -13.94
CA LYS A 57 6.23 -9.04 -12.89
C LYS A 57 4.94 -8.53 -13.53
N PHE A 58 3.85 -9.26 -13.34
CA PHE A 58 2.53 -8.94 -13.90
C PHE A 58 1.59 -8.35 -12.85
N TYR A 59 1.58 -8.92 -11.65
CA TYR A 59 0.77 -8.47 -10.52
C TYR A 59 1.56 -8.64 -9.22
N ARG A 60 1.41 -7.68 -8.32
CA ARG A 60 1.96 -7.78 -6.95
C ARG A 60 0.82 -7.81 -5.95
N THR A 61 0.69 -8.91 -5.21
CA THR A 61 -0.27 -9.03 -4.09
C THR A 61 0.10 -8.06 -2.97
N GLY A 62 1.40 -7.79 -2.83
CA GLY A 62 1.96 -6.91 -1.81
C GLY A 62 2.42 -7.70 -0.58
N SER A 63 3.01 -6.98 0.35
CA SER A 63 3.55 -7.50 1.60
C SER A 63 2.45 -7.84 2.61
N TRP A 64 2.76 -8.77 3.51
CA TRP A 64 1.89 -9.17 4.62
C TRP A 64 2.23 -8.37 5.88
N PHE A 65 1.27 -7.59 6.40
CA PHE A 65 1.48 -6.72 7.57
C PHE A 65 0.63 -7.16 8.78
N GLY A 66 0.47 -8.47 8.97
CA GLY A 66 -0.17 -9.06 10.14
C GLY A 66 -1.70 -9.15 10.11
N LEU A 67 -2.38 -8.36 9.27
CA LEU A 67 -3.86 -8.38 9.14
C LEU A 67 -4.35 -8.72 7.73
N SER A 68 -3.73 -8.15 6.72
CA SER A 68 -4.07 -8.32 5.30
C SER A 68 -2.86 -8.02 4.42
N PHE A 69 -3.00 -8.35 3.13
CA PHE A 69 -2.03 -7.96 2.11
C PHE A 69 -2.23 -6.51 1.69
N SER A 70 -1.13 -5.78 1.47
CA SER A 70 -1.19 -4.37 1.09
C SER A 70 -1.89 -4.12 -0.26
N GLY A 71 -1.81 -5.04 -1.21
CA GLY A 71 -2.49 -4.93 -2.51
C GLY A 71 -3.94 -5.42 -2.52
N SER A 72 -4.46 -5.86 -1.37
CA SER A 72 -5.80 -6.44 -1.25
C SER A 72 -6.34 -6.32 0.17
N PRO A 73 -6.41 -5.10 0.73
CA PRO A 73 -6.71 -4.92 2.16
C PRO A 73 -8.19 -5.18 2.49
N ASP A 74 -9.08 -5.07 1.49
CA ASP A 74 -10.53 -5.27 1.64
C ASP A 74 -10.94 -6.75 1.65
N LEU A 75 -10.01 -7.67 1.38
CA LEU A 75 -10.28 -9.09 1.24
C LEU A 75 -10.22 -9.84 2.58
N LYS A 76 -10.85 -9.30 3.62
CA LYS A 76 -11.22 -10.12 4.79
C LYS A 76 -12.28 -11.12 4.34
N SER A 77 -11.83 -12.26 3.84
CA SER A 77 -12.71 -13.34 3.42
C SER A 77 -13.51 -13.87 4.60
N ASN A 78 -14.81 -14.06 4.40
CA ASN A 78 -15.66 -14.76 5.35
C ASN A 78 -15.39 -16.28 5.38
N PHE A 79 -14.67 -16.80 4.38
CA PHE A 79 -14.48 -18.23 4.17
C PHE A 79 -13.11 -18.76 4.59
N TYR A 80 -12.06 -17.93 4.57
CA TYR A 80 -10.69 -18.38 4.82
C TYR A 80 -9.83 -17.36 5.58
N TYR A 81 -8.85 -17.89 6.31
CA TYR A 81 -7.66 -17.16 6.75
C TYR A 81 -6.56 -17.36 5.72
N HIS A 82 -5.79 -16.33 5.43
CA HIS A 82 -4.62 -16.40 4.56
C HIS A 82 -3.50 -15.53 5.13
N GLY A 83 -2.29 -15.71 4.64
CA GLY A 83 -1.18 -14.83 4.96
C GLY A 83 0.15 -15.37 4.49
N ILE A 84 1.21 -14.59 4.73
CA ILE A 84 2.59 -15.06 4.62
C ILE A 84 3.08 -15.41 6.02
N VAL A 85 3.66 -16.59 6.15
CA VAL A 85 4.43 -17.02 7.31
C VAL A 85 5.89 -16.76 7.00
N TYR A 86 6.55 -16.00 7.86
CA TYR A 86 7.98 -15.74 7.80
C TYR A 86 8.64 -16.24 9.10
N LYS A 87 9.59 -17.16 8.96
CA LYS A 87 10.37 -17.75 10.05
C LYS A 87 11.81 -17.94 9.58
N ASN A 88 12.71 -18.23 10.52
CA ASN A 88 14.13 -18.45 10.21
C ASN A 88 14.37 -19.56 9.17
N ASP A 89 13.51 -20.59 9.13
CA ASP A 89 13.72 -21.78 8.30
C ASP A 89 12.81 -21.85 7.06
N GLU A 90 11.79 -20.99 6.98
CA GLU A 90 10.83 -21.02 5.88
C GLU A 90 10.12 -19.68 5.69
N VAL A 91 9.76 -19.39 4.43
CA VAL A 91 8.87 -18.30 4.06
C VAL A 91 7.82 -18.82 3.09
N TYR A 92 6.54 -18.70 3.42
CA TYR A 92 5.49 -19.23 2.55
C TYR A 92 4.15 -18.53 2.72
N TYR A 93 3.42 -18.47 1.63
CA TYR A 93 2.00 -18.16 1.58
C TYR A 93 1.22 -19.43 1.89
N THR A 94 0.17 -19.28 2.69
CA THR A 94 -0.79 -20.35 2.99
C THR A 94 -2.18 -19.76 3.20
N TYR A 95 -3.19 -20.60 3.05
CA TYR A 95 -4.54 -20.30 3.49
C TYR A 95 -5.19 -21.52 4.16
N SER A 96 -6.15 -21.26 5.03
CA SER A 96 -6.93 -22.26 5.76
C SER A 96 -8.39 -21.85 5.81
N LEU A 97 -9.29 -22.82 5.80
CA LEU A 97 -10.72 -22.56 5.81
C LEU A 97 -11.25 -22.29 7.22
N LYS A 98 -12.20 -21.36 7.33
CA LYS A 98 -12.96 -21.10 8.56
C LYS A 98 -13.97 -22.20 8.83
N ASN A 99 -14.65 -22.67 7.77
CA ASN A 99 -15.48 -23.87 7.80
C ASN A 99 -14.79 -25.00 7.04
N LYS A 100 -14.39 -26.05 7.75
CA LYS A 100 -13.64 -27.19 7.18
C LYS A 100 -14.47 -28.06 6.24
N SER A 101 -15.80 -27.95 6.25
CA SER A 101 -16.68 -28.70 5.35
C SER A 101 -16.75 -28.10 3.94
N VAL A 102 -16.24 -26.88 3.75
CA VAL A 102 -16.22 -26.22 2.44
C VAL A 102 -15.06 -26.76 1.61
N VAL A 103 -15.29 -27.00 0.31
CA VAL A 103 -14.23 -27.32 -0.63
C VAL A 103 -13.81 -26.05 -1.35
N SER A 104 -12.52 -25.74 -1.37
CA SER A 104 -12.00 -24.51 -1.94
C SER A 104 -10.58 -24.71 -2.49
N ARG A 105 -10.23 -23.97 -3.54
CA ARG A 105 -8.92 -24.02 -4.18
C ARG A 105 -8.50 -22.65 -4.73
N ILE A 106 -7.21 -22.41 -4.75
CA ILE A 106 -6.60 -21.35 -5.57
C ILE A 106 -6.16 -21.96 -6.90
N TYR A 107 -6.54 -21.34 -8.00
CA TYR A 107 -6.26 -21.77 -9.36
C TYR A 107 -5.57 -20.64 -10.14
N MET A 108 -4.66 -20.99 -11.04
CA MET A 108 -3.99 -20.04 -11.94
C MET A 108 -4.58 -20.21 -13.33
N ASN A 109 -5.15 -19.14 -13.87
CA ASN A 109 -5.80 -19.11 -15.18
C ASN A 109 -4.90 -18.44 -16.20
N GLN A 110 -4.41 -19.20 -17.19
CA GLN A 110 -3.50 -18.70 -18.23
C GLN A 110 -4.18 -17.74 -19.19
N THR A 111 -5.46 -17.98 -19.53
CA THR A 111 -6.19 -17.18 -20.54
C THR A 111 -6.39 -15.74 -20.08
N THR A 112 -6.69 -15.56 -18.80
CA THR A 112 -6.90 -14.25 -18.17
C THR A 112 -5.65 -13.72 -17.45
N GLY A 113 -4.63 -14.56 -17.27
CA GLY A 113 -3.45 -14.24 -16.46
C GLY A 113 -3.77 -14.07 -14.97
N SER A 114 -4.90 -14.60 -14.49
CA SER A 114 -5.40 -14.35 -13.14
C SER A 114 -5.10 -15.47 -12.16
N ARG A 115 -4.99 -15.10 -10.88
CA ARG A 115 -5.08 -16.02 -9.74
C ARG A 115 -6.50 -15.97 -9.19
N GLU A 116 -7.20 -17.07 -9.29
CA GLU A 116 -8.59 -17.22 -8.86
C GLU A 116 -8.66 -18.00 -7.54
N HIS A 117 -9.50 -17.53 -6.62
CA HIS A 117 -9.90 -18.28 -5.44
C HIS A 117 -11.32 -18.78 -5.66
N LEU A 118 -11.47 -20.11 -5.72
CA LEU A 118 -12.71 -20.79 -6.05
C LEU A 118 -13.25 -21.53 -4.82
N THR A 119 -14.57 -21.53 -4.66
CA THR A 119 -15.31 -22.29 -3.65
C THR A 119 -16.32 -23.19 -4.35
N TRP A 120 -16.43 -24.45 -3.94
CA TRP A 120 -17.43 -25.36 -4.48
C TRP A 120 -18.81 -25.03 -3.92
N ILE A 121 -19.78 -24.78 -4.80
CA ILE A 121 -21.17 -24.50 -4.46
C ILE A 121 -21.98 -25.77 -4.69
N GLU A 122 -22.35 -26.44 -3.60
CA GLU A 122 -23.03 -27.73 -3.66
C GLU A 122 -24.39 -27.66 -4.35
N ALA A 123 -25.14 -26.56 -4.15
CA ALA A 123 -26.44 -26.36 -4.78
C ALA A 123 -26.35 -26.28 -6.32
N ASP A 124 -25.26 -25.70 -6.82
CA ASP A 124 -25.06 -25.44 -8.25
C ASP A 124 -24.15 -26.48 -8.92
N GLN A 125 -23.56 -27.39 -8.13
CA GLN A 125 -22.56 -28.37 -8.56
C GLN A 125 -21.44 -27.73 -9.41
N SER A 126 -20.98 -26.55 -8.99
CA SER A 126 -20.01 -25.76 -9.74
C SER A 126 -19.05 -24.98 -8.84
N TRP A 127 -17.97 -24.47 -9.45
CA TRP A 127 -17.02 -23.60 -8.77
C TRP A 127 -17.50 -22.15 -8.84
N GLY A 128 -17.81 -21.57 -7.67
CA GLY A 128 -18.02 -20.15 -7.50
C GLY A 128 -16.70 -19.39 -7.40
N LEU A 129 -16.59 -18.28 -8.12
CA LEU A 129 -15.45 -17.38 -8.05
C LEU A 129 -15.60 -16.39 -6.89
N GLU A 130 -14.75 -16.50 -5.88
CA GLU A 130 -14.73 -15.59 -4.72
C GLU A 130 -13.84 -14.37 -4.97
N LEU A 131 -12.72 -14.59 -5.66
CA LEU A 131 -11.72 -13.57 -5.90
C LEU A 131 -10.94 -13.90 -7.17
N SER A 132 -10.73 -12.89 -8.01
CA SER A 132 -9.76 -12.92 -9.10
C SER A 132 -8.81 -11.74 -8.96
N VAL A 133 -7.50 -11.98 -9.12
CA VAL A 133 -6.48 -10.92 -9.20
C VAL A 133 -5.57 -11.14 -10.42
N PRO A 134 -5.17 -10.08 -11.16
CA PRO A 134 -5.66 -8.71 -11.09
C PRO A 134 -7.17 -8.58 -11.24
N ARG A 135 -7.78 -7.55 -10.64
CA ARG A 135 -9.20 -7.25 -10.82
C ARG A 135 -9.38 -6.54 -12.15
N GLU A 136 -10.23 -7.07 -13.03
CA GLU A 136 -10.39 -6.57 -14.40
C GLU A 136 -10.72 -5.07 -14.48
N ALA A 137 -11.55 -4.57 -13.55
CA ALA A 137 -11.93 -3.16 -13.49
C ALA A 137 -10.87 -2.24 -12.86
N ASP A 138 -9.84 -2.79 -12.22
CA ASP A 138 -8.83 -2.03 -11.47
C ASP A 138 -7.49 -2.02 -12.19
N LYS A 139 -7.29 -1.01 -13.05
CA LYS A 139 -6.04 -0.83 -13.79
C LYS A 139 -4.81 -0.65 -12.90
N CYS A 140 -4.98 -0.25 -11.63
CA CYS A 140 -3.88 -0.12 -10.67
C CYS A 140 -3.41 -1.45 -10.09
N ASP A 141 -4.05 -2.58 -10.44
CA ASP A 141 -3.55 -3.91 -10.08
C ASP A 141 -2.38 -4.35 -10.98
N THR A 142 -2.31 -3.87 -12.22
CA THR A 142 -1.20 -4.18 -13.13
C THR A 142 0.11 -3.62 -12.57
N TYR A 143 1.12 -4.48 -12.45
CA TYR A 143 2.38 -4.12 -11.84
C TYR A 143 3.06 -2.96 -12.58
N GLY A 144 3.41 -1.91 -11.83
CA GLY A 144 4.26 -0.82 -12.35
C GLY A 144 3.58 0.09 -13.39
N ILE A 145 2.25 0.10 -13.46
CA ILE A 145 1.49 0.89 -14.46
C ILE A 145 1.86 2.39 -14.47
N CYS A 146 2.23 2.97 -13.32
CA CYS A 146 2.60 4.38 -13.20
C CYS A 146 4.11 4.65 -13.30
N GLY A 147 4.94 3.62 -13.48
CA GLY A 147 6.39 3.73 -13.44
C GLY A 147 6.93 4.07 -12.05
N SER A 148 8.21 4.44 -11.98
CA SER A 148 8.92 4.75 -10.74
C SER A 148 8.48 6.05 -10.08
N ASN A 149 8.49 6.08 -8.75
CA ASN A 149 8.21 7.26 -7.92
C ASN A 149 6.86 7.93 -8.23
N ALA A 150 5.91 7.14 -8.68
CA ALA A 150 4.54 7.55 -8.98
C ALA A 150 3.55 6.65 -8.24
N ASN A 151 2.37 7.19 -7.99
CA ASN A 151 1.28 6.56 -7.29
C ASN A 151 0.09 6.37 -8.25
N CYS A 152 -0.53 5.19 -8.21
CA CYS A 152 -1.76 4.91 -8.93
C CYS A 152 -3.00 5.19 -8.08
N MET A 153 -3.92 6.00 -8.59
CA MET A 153 -5.16 6.41 -7.96
C MET A 153 -6.31 6.17 -8.92
N ILE A 154 -7.00 5.04 -8.73
CA ILE A 154 -7.98 4.51 -9.70
C ILE A 154 -9.17 5.46 -9.96
N ASN A 155 -9.48 6.34 -9.00
CA ASN A 155 -10.59 7.29 -9.10
C ASN A 155 -10.20 8.66 -9.64
N ASP A 156 -8.91 8.89 -9.92
CA ASP A 156 -8.40 10.17 -10.40
C ASP A 156 -8.21 10.13 -11.93
N ASN A 157 -8.14 11.33 -12.53
CA ASN A 157 -7.83 11.49 -13.94
C ASN A 157 -6.77 12.59 -14.12
N PRO A 158 -5.51 12.26 -14.50
CA PRO A 158 -5.01 10.92 -14.82
C PRO A 158 -4.88 10.01 -13.60
N ILE A 159 -4.93 8.68 -13.82
CA ILE A 159 -4.80 7.68 -12.74
C ILE A 159 -3.42 7.66 -12.10
N CYS A 160 -2.38 8.16 -12.79
CA CYS A 160 -1.02 8.18 -12.28
C CYS A 160 -0.59 9.60 -11.93
N GLN A 161 -0.05 9.76 -10.73
CA GLN A 161 0.49 11.03 -10.23
C GLN A 161 1.87 10.81 -9.61
N CYS A 162 2.79 11.75 -9.84
CA CYS A 162 4.08 11.71 -9.17
C CYS A 162 3.92 11.86 -7.65
N LEU A 163 4.79 11.19 -6.90
CA LEU A 163 4.86 11.40 -5.45
C LEU A 163 5.28 12.84 -5.14
N ILE A 164 4.93 13.31 -3.94
CA ILE A 164 5.39 14.63 -3.48
C ILE A 164 6.91 14.72 -3.53
N GLY A 165 7.42 15.82 -4.10
CA GLY A 165 8.85 16.00 -4.33
C GLY A 165 9.39 15.43 -5.64
N PHE A 166 8.50 14.94 -6.51
CA PHE A 166 8.85 14.40 -7.82
C PHE A 166 8.04 15.05 -8.94
N LYS A 167 8.60 15.02 -10.15
CA LYS A 167 7.98 15.46 -11.40
C LYS A 167 8.15 14.40 -12.49
N PRO A 168 7.30 14.40 -13.53
CA PRO A 168 7.43 13.47 -14.64
C PRO A 168 8.81 13.54 -15.27
N LYS A 169 9.40 12.38 -15.55
CA LYS A 169 10.69 12.32 -16.24
C LYS A 169 10.61 12.88 -17.67
N SER A 170 9.46 12.69 -18.33
CA SER A 170 9.11 13.27 -19.62
C SER A 170 7.67 13.78 -19.58
N LEU A 171 7.48 15.09 -19.77
CA LEU A 171 6.15 15.69 -19.81
C LEU A 171 5.36 15.26 -21.05
N ASP A 172 6.03 15.02 -22.18
CA ASP A 172 5.37 14.62 -23.43
C ASP A 172 4.71 13.23 -23.30
N THR A 173 5.44 12.23 -22.79
CA THR A 173 4.88 10.89 -22.59
C THR A 173 3.81 10.90 -21.50
N TRP A 174 4.04 11.66 -20.42
CA TRP A 174 3.09 11.79 -19.32
C TRP A 174 1.74 12.36 -19.78
N ASN A 175 1.75 13.40 -20.62
CA ASN A 175 0.55 14.01 -21.18
C ASN A 175 -0.17 13.11 -22.20
N ARG A 176 0.54 12.12 -22.76
CA ARG A 176 -0.02 11.07 -23.63
C ARG A 176 -0.49 9.83 -22.86
N MET A 177 -0.55 9.92 -21.52
CA MET A 177 -0.91 8.80 -20.64
C MET A 177 0.07 7.62 -20.71
N ASP A 178 1.33 7.88 -21.09
CA ASP A 178 2.44 6.95 -20.98
C ASP A 178 3.32 7.33 -19.78
N TRP A 179 3.08 6.63 -18.68
CA TRP A 179 3.77 6.83 -17.39
C TRP A 179 4.97 5.88 -17.20
N SER A 180 5.35 5.10 -18.21
CA SER A 180 6.39 4.06 -18.11
C SER A 180 7.75 4.59 -17.63
N TYR A 181 8.07 5.84 -17.98
CA TYR A 181 9.30 6.52 -17.54
C TYR A 181 9.29 6.98 -16.08
N GLY A 182 8.12 6.98 -15.43
CA GLY A 182 7.93 7.41 -14.05
C GLY A 182 8.30 8.87 -13.80
N CYS A 183 8.67 9.12 -12.55
CA CYS A 183 8.97 10.43 -12.01
C CYS A 183 10.40 10.49 -11.44
N VAL A 184 10.98 11.68 -11.49
CA VAL A 184 12.30 12.03 -10.95
C VAL A 184 12.16 13.12 -9.91
N ARG A 185 13.12 13.20 -8.97
CA ARG A 185 13.08 14.22 -7.91
C ARG A 185 13.07 15.64 -8.49
N ASN A 186 12.36 16.55 -7.83
CA ASN A 186 12.36 17.97 -8.16
C ASN A 186 13.70 18.62 -7.83
N THR A 187 14.26 18.26 -6.68
CA THR A 187 15.52 18.78 -6.15
C THR A 187 16.49 17.63 -5.86
N THR A 188 17.79 17.88 -6.03
CA THR A 188 18.82 16.92 -5.65
C THR A 188 18.85 16.77 -4.13
N GLN A 189 18.82 15.53 -3.67
CA GLN A 189 18.86 15.20 -2.25
C GLN A 189 20.21 15.59 -1.65
N SER A 190 20.20 16.34 -0.55
CA SER A 190 21.42 16.78 0.11
C SER A 190 21.79 15.78 1.21
N CYS A 191 22.32 14.62 0.82
CA CYS A 191 22.67 13.60 1.82
C CYS A 191 23.80 14.03 2.78
N GLU A 192 24.68 14.94 2.34
CA GLU A 192 25.79 15.45 3.17
C GLU A 192 25.33 16.24 4.40
N HIS A 193 24.09 16.75 4.38
CA HIS A 193 23.51 17.53 5.46
C HIS A 193 22.18 16.91 5.90
N LYS A 194 22.22 16.06 6.93
CA LYS A 194 21.03 15.37 7.48
C LYS A 194 19.86 16.32 7.82
N ASP A 195 20.16 17.58 8.14
CA ASP A 195 19.17 18.60 8.51
C ASP A 195 18.39 19.17 7.30
N LYS A 196 18.80 18.82 6.06
CA LYS A 196 18.17 19.30 4.83
C LYS A 196 17.16 18.33 4.24
N ASP A 197 17.06 17.10 4.74
CA ASP A 197 16.04 16.15 4.30
C ASP A 197 14.97 15.98 5.38
N VAL A 198 13.71 15.93 4.95
CA VAL A 198 12.56 15.67 5.80
C VAL A 198 11.77 14.48 5.25
N PHE A 199 10.88 13.93 6.08
CA PHE A 199 9.97 12.88 5.64
C PHE A 199 8.55 13.40 5.57
N VAL A 200 7.90 13.13 4.44
CA VAL A 200 6.47 13.36 4.28
C VAL A 200 5.75 12.05 4.46
N LYS A 201 4.76 12.06 5.36
CA LYS A 201 3.86 10.94 5.57
C LYS A 201 2.79 10.93 4.48
N LEU A 202 2.74 9.85 3.70
CA LEU A 202 1.62 9.53 2.83
C LEU A 202 0.83 8.36 3.45
N SER A 203 -0.48 8.48 3.53
CA SER A 203 -1.36 7.50 4.16
C SER A 203 -2.25 6.81 3.14
N GLY A 204 -2.75 5.61 3.49
CA GLY A 204 -3.72 4.90 2.66
C GLY A 204 -3.09 4.24 1.42
N LEU A 205 -1.82 3.84 1.48
CA LEU A 205 -1.10 3.29 0.34
C LEU A 205 -0.97 1.77 0.40
N LYS A 206 -0.94 1.13 -0.79
CA LYS A 206 -0.19 -0.12 -0.99
C LYS A 206 1.28 0.28 -1.03
N LEU A 207 2.05 -0.17 -0.03
CA LEU A 207 3.47 0.17 0.06
C LEU A 207 4.25 -0.32 -1.18
N PRO A 208 5.38 0.33 -1.53
CA PRO A 208 6.13 0.01 -2.76
C PRO A 208 6.66 -1.43 -2.77
N ASP A 209 7.01 -1.92 -3.96
CA ASP A 209 7.76 -3.16 -4.18
C ASP A 209 8.96 -3.26 -3.22
N THR A 210 9.14 -4.42 -2.59
CA THR A 210 10.14 -4.63 -1.53
C THR A 210 11.41 -5.33 -2.00
N SER A 211 11.61 -5.55 -3.29
CA SER A 211 12.83 -6.16 -3.84
C SER A 211 14.10 -5.37 -3.50
N ARG A 212 13.98 -4.05 -3.32
CA ARG A 212 15.05 -3.15 -2.86
C ARG A 212 14.74 -2.58 -1.48
N SER A 213 14.38 -3.44 -0.53
CA SER A 213 14.13 -3.05 0.85
C SER A 213 14.99 -3.81 1.86
N TRP A 214 14.97 -3.32 3.09
CA TRP A 214 15.48 -4.01 4.27
C TRP A 214 14.44 -3.93 5.37
N MET A 215 14.18 -5.04 6.07
CA MET A 215 13.26 -5.09 7.20
C MET A 215 13.96 -5.45 8.50
N ALA A 216 13.39 -4.98 9.62
CA ALA A 216 13.77 -5.39 10.97
C ALA A 216 12.56 -5.32 11.90
N GLU A 217 12.19 -6.45 12.50
CA GLU A 217 10.99 -6.56 13.35
C GLU A 217 11.19 -5.93 14.74
N ASN A 218 12.43 -5.87 15.22
CA ASN A 218 12.78 -5.40 16.56
C ASN A 218 12.94 -3.87 16.67
N LEU A 219 12.85 -3.14 15.56
CA LEU A 219 13.00 -1.69 15.54
C LEU A 219 11.66 -0.97 15.62
N ASN A 220 11.65 0.21 16.21
CA ASN A 220 10.52 1.11 16.16
C ASN A 220 10.62 2.11 15.00
N LEU A 221 9.55 2.89 14.79
CA LEU A 221 9.44 3.81 13.67
C LEU A 221 10.47 4.96 13.71
N GLU A 222 10.86 5.44 14.89
CA GLU A 222 11.85 6.53 15.03
C GLU A 222 13.29 6.02 14.80
N GLU A 223 13.58 4.80 15.23
CA GLU A 223 14.84 4.12 14.88
C GLU A 223 14.91 3.91 13.36
N CYS A 224 13.80 3.49 12.73
CA CYS A 224 13.69 3.35 11.28
C CYS A 224 13.98 4.66 10.54
N ARG A 225 13.42 5.77 11.04
CA ARG A 225 13.70 7.13 10.55
C ARG A 225 15.18 7.48 10.65
N THR A 226 15.80 7.20 11.79
CA THR A 226 17.21 7.51 12.06
C THR A 226 18.15 6.73 11.13
N ILE A 227 17.88 5.44 10.92
CA ILE A 227 18.65 4.59 9.99
C ILE A 227 18.46 5.06 8.54
N CYS A 228 17.23 5.41 8.16
CA CYS A 228 17.00 5.94 6.83
C CYS A 228 17.75 7.26 6.59
N LEU A 229 17.77 8.18 7.56
CA LEU A 229 18.52 9.44 7.44
C LEU A 229 20.04 9.24 7.30
N SER A 230 20.59 8.22 7.97
CA SER A 230 22.02 7.93 7.89
C SER A 230 22.45 7.28 6.58
N ASN A 231 21.51 6.79 5.77
CA ASN A 231 21.79 6.15 4.48
C ASN A 231 21.29 7.02 3.31
N CYS A 232 22.20 7.51 2.48
CA CYS A 232 21.88 8.37 1.33
C CYS A 232 20.96 7.71 0.29
N SER A 233 21.04 6.39 0.15
CA SER A 233 20.23 5.65 -0.80
C SER A 233 18.82 5.40 -0.28
N CYS A 234 18.54 5.67 1.00
CA CYS A 234 17.21 5.52 1.56
C CYS A 234 16.23 6.54 0.94
N MET A 235 15.10 6.02 0.47
CA MET A 235 14.08 6.80 -0.21
C MET A 235 12.78 6.88 0.59
N ALA A 236 12.45 5.84 1.35
CA ALA A 236 11.28 5.84 2.23
C ALA A 236 11.42 4.80 3.35
N TYR A 237 10.59 4.94 4.38
CA TYR A 237 10.43 3.91 5.41
C TYR A 237 8.98 3.77 5.89
N SER A 238 8.68 2.67 6.56
CA SER A 238 7.38 2.36 7.18
C SER A 238 7.51 1.31 8.28
N ASN A 239 6.44 1.05 9.01
CA ASN A 239 6.31 -0.11 9.91
C ASN A 239 6.20 -1.41 9.11
N SER A 240 6.81 -2.49 9.59
CA SER A 240 6.66 -3.84 9.01
C SER A 240 5.42 -4.59 9.53
N ASP A 241 4.80 -4.10 10.59
CA ASP A 241 3.56 -4.62 11.14
C ASP A 241 2.68 -3.46 11.60
N THR A 242 1.42 -3.42 11.17
CA THR A 242 0.50 -2.32 11.49
C THR A 242 -0.48 -2.64 12.63
N ARG A 243 -0.37 -3.82 13.25
CA ARG A 243 -1.20 -4.19 14.41
C ARG A 243 -0.89 -3.29 15.61
N GLY A 244 -1.92 -2.98 16.40
CA GLY A 244 -1.80 -2.09 17.55
C GLY A 244 -1.38 -0.68 17.14
N ASN A 245 -0.27 -0.19 17.72
CA ASN A 245 0.31 1.12 17.37
C ASN A 245 1.35 1.04 16.22
N GLY A 246 1.47 -0.12 15.57
CA GLY A 246 2.51 -0.41 14.61
C GLY A 246 3.84 -0.79 15.26
N SER A 247 4.58 -1.69 14.62
CA SER A 247 5.91 -2.12 15.04
C SER A 247 6.79 -2.52 13.86
N GLY A 248 8.07 -2.75 14.13
CA GLY A 248 9.07 -3.07 13.12
C GLY A 248 9.37 -1.92 12.16
N CYS A 249 10.27 -2.21 11.24
CA CYS A 249 10.84 -1.25 10.31
C CYS A 249 11.00 -1.89 8.93
N VAL A 250 10.64 -1.15 7.88
CA VAL A 250 10.95 -1.45 6.49
C VAL A 250 11.53 -0.19 5.86
N ILE A 251 12.68 -0.31 5.22
CA ILE A 251 13.38 0.79 4.55
C ILE A 251 13.53 0.45 3.08
N TRP A 252 13.17 1.38 2.19
CA TRP A 252 13.32 1.23 0.74
C TRP A 252 14.52 2.03 0.22
N TYR A 253 15.23 1.44 -0.73
CA TYR A 253 16.40 2.03 -1.38
C TYR A 253 16.18 2.23 -2.88
N GLY A 254 16.54 3.43 -3.37
CA GLY A 254 16.33 3.79 -4.78
C GLY A 254 14.86 3.96 -5.16
N ASP A 255 14.58 3.89 -6.45
CA ASP A 255 13.25 4.20 -6.99
C ASP A 255 12.14 3.33 -6.39
N LEU A 256 11.05 3.97 -5.98
CA LEU A 256 9.90 3.30 -5.41
C LEU A 256 8.96 2.86 -6.52
N MET A 257 8.62 1.56 -6.56
CA MET A 257 7.81 0.98 -7.64
C MET A 257 6.46 0.48 -7.14
N ASP A 258 5.47 0.49 -8.03
CA ASP A 258 4.17 -0.17 -7.86
C ASP A 258 3.36 0.31 -6.64
N ILE A 259 3.35 1.64 -6.40
CA ILE A 259 2.56 2.26 -5.34
C ILE A 259 1.15 2.54 -5.84
N ARG A 260 0.15 2.34 -4.98
CA ARG A 260 -1.23 2.78 -5.24
C ARG A 260 -1.91 3.32 -3.99
N THR A 261 -2.81 4.27 -4.17
CA THR A 261 -3.78 4.65 -3.13
C THR A 261 -4.87 3.59 -3.04
N LEU A 262 -5.26 3.29 -1.81
CA LEU A 262 -6.33 2.37 -1.47
C LEU A 262 -7.47 3.20 -0.90
N SER A 263 -8.71 2.82 -1.23
CA SER A 263 -9.91 3.47 -0.71
C SER A 263 -10.03 3.30 0.80
N ASN A 264 -9.64 2.13 1.31
CA ASN A 264 -9.66 1.78 2.73
C ASN A 264 -8.41 0.98 3.12
N ASN A 265 -8.10 0.98 4.43
CA ASN A 265 -7.15 0.05 5.05
C ASN A 265 -5.73 0.04 4.44
N GLY A 266 -5.32 1.15 3.80
CA GLY A 266 -3.96 1.32 3.32
C GLY A 266 -2.99 1.77 4.42
N GLN A 267 -1.72 1.85 4.06
CA GLN A 267 -0.61 2.02 5.01
C GLN A 267 0.05 3.38 4.88
N ASP A 268 0.81 3.72 5.92
CA ASP A 268 1.61 4.92 5.97
C ASP A 268 3.00 4.68 5.36
N LEU A 269 3.45 5.55 4.46
CA LEU A 269 4.79 5.57 3.91
C LEU A 269 5.42 6.93 4.20
N PHE A 270 6.62 6.94 4.76
CA PHE A 270 7.38 8.15 5.04
C PHE A 270 8.41 8.34 3.94
N ILE A 271 8.13 9.23 2.98
CA ILE A 271 9.00 9.47 1.83
C ILE A 271 10.00 10.56 2.15
N ARG A 272 11.28 10.31 1.83
CA ARG A 272 12.36 11.27 2.00
C ARG A 272 12.34 12.31 0.90
N VAL A 273 12.26 13.59 1.28
CA VAL A 273 12.26 14.74 0.36
C VAL A 273 13.17 15.84 0.91
N SER A 274 13.60 16.76 0.04
CA SER A 274 14.35 17.94 0.50
C SER A 274 13.44 18.84 1.35
N ASN A 275 13.97 19.45 2.40
CA ASN A 275 13.29 20.46 3.20
C ASN A 275 13.02 21.75 2.38
N SER A 276 13.73 21.94 1.27
CA SER A 276 13.46 23.01 0.30
C SER A 276 12.33 22.68 -0.67
N GLU A 277 11.65 21.54 -0.52
CA GLU A 277 10.65 21.10 -1.48
C GLU A 277 9.42 22.02 -1.48
N PRO A 278 9.05 22.60 -2.63
CA PRO A 278 7.85 23.41 -2.73
C PRO A 278 6.58 22.61 -2.36
N GLY A 279 5.71 23.19 -1.53
CA GLY A 279 4.42 22.58 -1.18
C GLY A 279 4.38 21.77 0.13
N LEU A 280 5.51 21.60 0.83
CA LEU A 280 5.54 20.97 2.18
C LEU A 280 4.65 21.68 3.21
N ILE A 281 4.34 22.97 3.00
CA ILE A 281 3.55 23.79 3.92
C ILE A 281 2.05 23.41 3.91
N ILE A 282 1.58 22.56 2.98
CA ILE A 282 0.15 22.22 2.85
C ILE A 282 -0.27 21.03 3.76
N GLY A 283 0.66 20.48 4.56
CA GLY A 283 0.41 19.35 5.48
C GLY A 283 -0.18 19.69 6.85
N ARG A 284 -0.35 20.98 7.22
CA ARG A 284 -1.22 21.33 8.35
C ARG A 284 -2.65 21.31 7.87
N SER A 285 -3.30 20.16 8.07
CA SER A 285 -4.74 19.94 7.93
C SER A 285 -5.54 21.24 8.12
N LYS A 286 -6.21 21.71 7.05
CA LYS A 286 -7.35 22.64 7.10
C LYS A 286 -8.57 21.96 7.75
N ARG A 287 -8.38 21.33 8.90
CA ARG A 287 -9.44 20.68 9.68
C ARG A 287 -9.47 21.27 11.08
N ASP A 288 -9.60 22.60 11.15
CA ASP A 288 -10.30 23.26 12.27
C ASP A 288 -10.58 24.77 12.10
N ASP A 289 -10.28 25.40 10.96
CA ASP A 289 -10.53 26.86 10.81
C ASP A 289 -12.04 27.21 10.83
N SER A 290 -12.92 26.30 10.39
CA SER A 290 -14.37 26.56 10.39
C SER A 290 -15.00 26.49 11.77
N ARG A 291 -14.53 25.61 12.67
CA ARG A 291 -15.03 25.51 14.05
C ARG A 291 -14.52 26.65 14.91
N VAL A 292 -13.25 27.02 14.76
CA VAL A 292 -12.69 28.20 15.46
C VAL A 292 -13.38 29.48 15.01
N ARG A 293 -13.63 29.67 13.70
CA ARG A 293 -14.42 30.81 13.21
C ARG A 293 -15.85 30.81 13.73
N ALA A 294 -16.52 29.65 13.77
CA ALA A 294 -17.88 29.55 14.30
C ALA A 294 -17.95 29.89 15.80
N LEU A 295 -16.95 29.47 16.59
CA LEU A 295 -16.85 29.81 18.01
C LEU A 295 -16.60 31.31 18.23
N ILE A 296 -15.74 31.93 17.42
CA ILE A 296 -15.48 33.38 17.49
C ILE A 296 -16.73 34.18 17.11
N VAL A 297 -17.41 33.81 16.02
CA VAL A 297 -18.65 34.48 15.60
C VAL A 297 -19.74 34.31 16.65
N GLY A 298 -19.89 33.12 17.24
CA GLY A 298 -20.86 32.86 18.31
C GLY A 298 -20.58 33.70 19.57
N ALA A 299 -19.31 33.85 19.97
CA ALA A 299 -18.92 34.66 21.13
C ALA A 299 -19.18 36.16 20.90
N VAL A 300 -18.90 36.68 19.70
CA VAL A 300 -19.15 38.08 19.35
C VAL A 300 -20.64 38.39 19.33
N ILE A 301 -21.45 37.53 18.70
CA ILE A 301 -22.92 37.71 18.66
C ILE A 301 -23.49 37.65 20.08
N GLY A 302 -23.10 36.64 20.87
CA GLY A 302 -23.54 36.51 22.26
C GLY A 302 -23.16 37.71 23.12
N GLY A 303 -21.94 38.22 22.99
CA GLY A 303 -21.46 39.40 23.72
C GLY A 303 -22.24 40.68 23.37
N VAL A 304 -22.48 40.93 22.08
CA VAL A 304 -23.23 42.11 21.62
C VAL A 304 -24.69 42.04 22.10
N SER A 305 -25.33 40.88 22.07
CA SER A 305 -26.71 40.71 22.56
C SER A 305 -26.82 40.99 24.06
N VAL A 306 -25.85 40.56 24.87
CA VAL A 306 -25.84 40.83 26.32
C VAL A 306 -25.66 42.32 26.61
N ILE A 307 -24.78 43.02 25.88
CA ILE A 307 -24.58 44.46 26.04
C ILE A 307 -25.84 45.24 25.68
N LEU A 308 -26.52 44.88 24.58
CA LEU A 308 -27.78 45.52 24.18
C LEU A 308 -28.91 45.29 25.20
N LEU A 309 -29.00 44.08 25.77
CA LEU A 309 -29.97 43.77 26.83
C LEU A 309 -29.68 44.54 28.11
N LEU A 310 -28.41 44.64 28.53
CA LEU A 310 -28.01 45.43 29.69
C LEU A 310 -28.27 46.92 29.46
N GLY A 311 -27.95 47.46 28.28
CA GLY A 311 -28.28 48.83 27.89
C GLY A 311 -29.78 49.09 27.94
N TYR A 312 -30.59 48.18 27.40
CA TYR A 312 -32.05 48.27 27.46
C TYR A 312 -32.59 48.22 28.91
N CYS A 313 -32.05 47.34 29.76
CA CYS A 313 -32.43 47.26 31.17
C CYS A 313 -32.06 48.52 31.96
N ILE A 314 -30.92 49.15 31.65
CA ILE A 314 -30.48 50.40 32.27
C ILE A 314 -31.37 51.56 31.80
N CYS A 315 -31.67 51.65 30.51
CA CYS A 315 -32.59 52.67 29.97
C CYS A 315 -34.01 52.53 30.56
N LYS A 316 -34.50 51.30 30.77
CA LYS A 316 -35.83 51.05 31.37
C LYS A 316 -35.88 51.39 32.86
N ARG A 317 -34.76 51.33 33.58
CA ARG A 317 -34.67 51.74 34.99
C ARG A 317 -34.57 53.26 35.18
N GLY A 318 -34.15 54.02 34.16
CA GLY A 318 -34.11 55.48 34.19
C GLY A 318 -35.42 56.18 33.78
N SER A 319 -36.47 55.44 33.41
CA SER A 319 -37.76 55.96 32.94
C SER A 319 -38.92 55.68 33.92
N LYS A 320 -38.63 55.60 35.23
CA LYS A 320 -39.62 55.60 36.31
C LYS A 320 -39.30 56.69 37.31
#